data_AF-A0A1I7SKG7-F1
#
_entry.id   AF-A0A1I7SKG7-F1
#
_cell.length_a   1.000
_cell.length_b   1.000
_cell.length_c   1.000
_cell.angle_alpha   90.00
_cell.angle_beta   90.00
_cell.angle_gamma   90.00
#
_symmetry.space_group_name_H-M   'P 1'
#
loop_
_entity.id
_entity.type
_entity.pdbx_description
1 polymer ?
#
loop_
_entity_poly.entity_id
_entity_poly.type
_entity_poly.pdbx_seq_one_letter_code
_entity_poly.pdbx_strand_id
1 'polypeptide(L)'
;MVIWVVCGLFSAIGAYCYAELGTFIRSSGGDYAYVLEAFGPLMGFIRMWIECIIVRPCTITAVAMTFATYILQPLYPHCPLPFLAPQFLAASVILLLCMINCVSVKFVTHVQNLFTMTKLAALILIIATGLVLMLIGDRKL
;
A
#
# COMPACT_ATOMS: atom_id res chain seq x y z
N MET A 1 -17.93 9.46 6.93
CA MET A 1 -17.25 10.58 6.23
C MET A 1 -16.33 11.37 7.15
N VAL A 2 -16.76 11.74 8.37
CA VAL A 2 -15.91 12.48 9.34
C VAL A 2 -14.54 11.83 9.58
N ILE A 3 -14.48 10.51 9.83
CA ILE A 3 -13.22 9.79 10.06
C ILE A 3 -12.26 9.94 8.86
N TRP A 4 -12.76 9.79 7.63
CA TRP A 4 -11.96 9.92 6.41
C TRP A 4 -11.36 11.32 6.26
N VAL A 5 -12.15 12.37 6.55
CA VAL A 5 -11.68 13.76 6.49
C VAL A 5 -10.62 14.03 7.55
N VAL A 6 -10.82 13.57 8.78
CA VAL A 6 -9.86 13.74 9.88
C VAL A 6 -8.54 13.02 9.58
N CYS A 7 -8.60 11.76 9.12
CA CYS A 7 -7.40 11.03 8.71
C CYS A 7 -6.68 11.73 7.56
N GLY A 8 -7.41 12.22 6.55
CA GLY A 8 -6.84 12.96 5.43
C GLY A 8 -6.11 14.23 5.86
N LEU A 9 -6.73 15.03 6.74
CA LEU A 9 -6.13 16.24 7.28
C LEU A 9 -4.88 15.93 8.11
N PHE A 10 -4.94 14.90 8.96
CA PHE A 10 -3.80 14.47 9.77
C PHE A 10 -2.62 14.01 8.90
N SER A 11 -2.88 13.21 7.86
CA SER A 11 -1.85 12.80 6.90
C SER A 11 -1.26 13.98 6.13
N ALA A 12 -2.07 15.00 5.79
CA ALA A 12 -1.58 16.20 5.11
C ALA A 12 -0.61 16.99 5.99
N ILE A 13 -0.95 17.23 7.27
CA ILE A 13 -0.06 17.90 8.22
C ILE A 13 1.26 17.13 8.36
N GLY A 14 1.19 15.80 8.53
CA GLY A 14 2.38 14.95 8.57
C GLY A 14 3.25 15.08 7.31
N ALA A 15 2.65 15.05 6.13
CA ALA A 15 3.36 15.22 4.86
C ALA A 15 4.08 16.58 4.76
N TYR A 16 3.49 17.66 5.27
CA TYR A 16 4.16 18.97 5.33
C TYR A 16 5.40 18.94 6.22
N CYS A 17 5.32 18.35 7.41
CA CYS A 17 6.48 18.20 8.30
C CYS A 17 7.61 17.37 7.64
N TYR A 18 7.25 16.28 6.95
CA TYR A 18 8.22 15.47 6.21
C TYR A 18 8.83 16.22 5.01
N ALA A 19 8.06 17.09 4.34
CA ALA A 19 8.56 17.92 3.25
C ALA A 19 9.61 18.92 3.76
N GLU A 20 9.35 19.62 4.87
CA GLU A 20 10.31 20.53 5.49
C GLU A 20 11.59 19.78 5.89
N LEU A 21 11.45 18.64 6.57
CA LEU A 21 12.58 17.83 7.01
C LEU A 21 13.41 17.28 5.83
N GLY A 22 12.76 16.88 4.74
CA GLY A 22 13.42 16.46 3.50
C GLY A 22 14.16 17.58 2.77
N THR A 23 13.75 18.84 2.95
CA THR A 23 14.50 19.99 2.40
C THR A 23 15.68 20.40 3.30
N PHE A 24 15.56 20.21 4.62
CA PHE A 24 16.60 20.54 5.60
C PHE A 24 17.74 19.51 5.62
N ILE A 25 17.40 18.22 5.66
CA ILE A 25 18.37 17.10 5.76
C ILE A 25 18.51 16.45 4.38
N ARG A 26 19.55 16.83 3.64
CA ARG A 26 19.86 16.28 2.30
C ARG A 26 20.75 15.03 2.36
N SER A 27 20.41 14.09 3.25
CA SER A 27 21.12 12.82 3.36
C SER A 27 20.32 11.67 2.78
N SER A 28 20.99 10.74 2.11
CA SER A 28 20.35 9.55 1.52
C SER A 28 19.97 8.57 2.62
N GLY A 29 18.67 8.30 2.77
CA GLY A 29 18.18 7.35 3.79
C GLY A 29 16.74 7.61 4.28
N GLY A 30 16.13 8.73 3.90
CA GLY A 30 14.75 9.07 4.27
C GLY A 30 14.56 9.13 5.79
N ASP A 31 13.51 8.49 6.30
CA ASP A 31 13.18 8.41 7.73
C ASP A 31 14.37 8.04 8.62
N TYR A 32 15.20 7.09 8.18
CA TYR A 32 16.38 6.66 8.94
C TYR A 32 17.39 7.81 9.09
N ALA A 33 17.67 8.53 8.00
CA ALA A 33 18.61 9.64 8.01
C ALA A 33 18.13 10.78 8.92
N TYR A 34 16.81 11.01 8.99
CA TYR A 34 16.24 12.04 9.85
C TYR A 34 16.45 11.74 11.34
N VAL A 35 16.17 10.51 11.80
CA VAL A 35 16.36 10.18 13.22
C VAL A 35 17.83 9.95 13.56
N LEU A 36 18.66 9.54 12.60
CA LEU A 36 20.10 9.48 12.77
C LEU A 36 20.70 10.86 13.06
N GLU A 37 20.31 11.88 12.29
CA GLU A 37 20.79 13.26 12.47
C GLU A 37 20.29 13.88 13.78
N ALA A 38 19.03 13.61 14.15
CA ALA A 38 18.41 14.23 15.33
C ALA A 38 18.77 13.54 16.67
N PHE A 39 18.89 12.21 16.69
CA PHE A 39 19.02 11.42 17.93
C PHE A 39 20.27 10.54 17.99
N GLY A 40 21.10 10.56 16.94
CA GLY A 40 22.35 9.81 16.87
C GLY A 40 22.20 8.34 16.47
N PRO A 41 23.30 7.57 16.51
CA PRO A 41 23.41 6.26 15.87
C PRO A 41 22.54 5.17 16.49
N LEU A 42 22.34 5.17 17.81
CA LEU A 42 21.55 4.14 18.49
C LEU A 42 20.06 4.22 18.12
N MET A 43 19.49 5.43 18.10
CA MET A 43 18.08 5.60 17.73
C MET A 43 17.85 5.37 16.22
N GLY A 44 18.82 5.77 15.39
CA GLY A 44 18.86 5.41 13.97
C GLY A 44 18.78 3.90 13.76
N PHE A 45 19.62 3.13 14.46
CA PHE A 45 19.62 1.67 14.36
C PHE A 45 18.27 1.06 14.75
N ILE A 46 17.68 1.48 15.88
CA ILE A 46 16.37 0.96 16.33
C ILE A 46 15.27 1.26 15.30
N ARG A 47 15.24 2.47 14.73
CA ARG A 47 14.27 2.83 13.69
C ARG A 47 14.40 1.93 12.46
N MET A 48 15.63 1.69 11.99
CA MET A 48 15.89 0.79 10.86
C MET A 48 15.54 -0.66 11.18
N TRP A 49 15.86 -1.12 12.40
CA TRP A 49 15.59 -2.47 12.86
C TRP A 49 14.09 -2.79 12.89
N ILE A 50 13.29 -1.89 13.47
CA ILE A 50 11.82 -1.99 13.49
C ILE A 50 11.26 -1.96 12.07
N GLU A 51 11.77 -1.08 11.22
CA GLU A 51 11.33 -0.97 9.84
C GLU A 51 11.55 -2.28 9.06
N CYS A 52 12.74 -2.87 9.18
CA CYS A 52 13.12 -4.07 8.45
C CYS A 52 12.43 -5.35 8.97
N ILE A 53 12.28 -5.50 10.29
CA ILE A 53 11.73 -6.73 10.88
C ILE A 53 10.21 -6.71 10.97
N ILE A 54 9.62 -5.55 11.26
CA ILE A 54 8.19 -5.47 11.59
C ILE A 54 7.42 -4.77 10.47
N VAL A 55 7.74 -3.52 10.18
CA VAL A 55 6.89 -2.67 9.33
C VAL A 55 6.82 -3.19 7.89
N ARG A 56 7.96 -3.45 7.26
CA ARG A 56 8.01 -3.88 5.84
C ARG A 56 7.38 -5.27 5.64
N PRO A 57 7.73 -6.32 6.41
CA PRO A 57 7.13 -7.63 6.24
C PRO A 57 5.61 -7.60 6.48
N CYS A 58 5.15 -6.95 7.56
CA CYS A 58 3.72 -6.86 7.86
C CYS A 58 2.93 -6.17 6.74
N THR A 59 3.48 -5.09 6.16
CA THR A 59 2.83 -4.37 5.05
C THR A 59 2.70 -5.25 3.81
N ILE A 60 3.76 -5.97 3.44
CA ILE A 60 3.75 -6.89 2.29
C ILE A 60 2.74 -8.02 2.52
N THR A 61 2.73 -8.63 3.71
CA THR A 61 1.80 -9.70 4.05
C THR A 61 0.35 -9.23 4.02
N ALA A 62 0.05 -8.04 4.56
CA ALA A 62 -1.32 -7.50 4.57
C ALA A 62 -1.86 -7.29 3.14
N VAL A 63 -1.04 -6.73 2.24
CA VAL A 63 -1.42 -6.53 0.83
C VAL A 63 -1.58 -7.88 0.11
N ALA A 64 -0.67 -8.83 0.32
CA ALA A 64 -0.74 -10.15 -0.31
C ALA A 64 -1.96 -10.96 0.17
N MET A 65 -2.29 -10.90 1.46
CA MET A 65 -3.50 -11.51 2.01
C MET A 65 -4.75 -10.92 1.38
N THR A 66 -4.80 -9.59 1.27
CA THR A 66 -5.92 -8.88 0.63
C THR A 66 -6.09 -9.33 -0.83
N PHE A 67 -4.99 -9.39 -1.59
CA PHE A 67 -4.98 -9.89 -2.97
C PHE A 67 -5.50 -11.33 -3.07
N ALA A 68 -5.01 -12.23 -2.21
CA ALA A 68 -5.43 -13.63 -2.21
C ALA A 68 -6.92 -13.79 -1.90
N THR A 69 -7.44 -13.05 -0.93
CA THR A 69 -8.87 -13.08 -0.59
C THR A 69 -9.74 -12.56 -1.74
N TYR A 70 -9.36 -11.45 -2.39
CA TYR A 70 -10.13 -10.91 -3.52
C TYR A 70 -10.16 -11.85 -4.73
N ILE A 71 -9.10 -12.61 -4.99
CA ILE A 71 -9.07 -13.60 -6.08
C ILE A 71 -9.91 -14.84 -5.77
N LEU A 72 -9.91 -15.29 -4.51
CA LEU A 72 -10.62 -16.50 -4.11
C LEU A 72 -12.12 -16.26 -3.90
N GLN A 73 -12.54 -15.03 -3.59
CA GLN A 73 -13.94 -14.67 -3.39
C GLN A 73 -14.88 -15.07 -4.54
N PRO A 74 -14.57 -14.82 -5.83
CA PRO A 74 -15.41 -15.29 -6.94
C PRO A 74 -15.39 -16.81 -7.16
N LEU A 75 -14.35 -17.53 -6.72
CA LEU A 75 -14.25 -18.99 -6.85
C LEU A 75 -15.06 -19.74 -5.78
N TYR A 76 -15.34 -19.09 -4.66
CA TYR A 76 -16.15 -19.64 -3.57
C TYR A 76 -17.34 -18.72 -3.24
N PRO A 77 -18.30 -18.53 -4.17
CA PRO A 77 -19.40 -17.58 -3.99
C PRO A 77 -20.41 -17.99 -2.91
N HIS A 78 -20.55 -19.29 -2.64
CA HIS A 78 -21.53 -19.84 -1.69
C HIS A 78 -20.92 -20.60 -0.51
N CYS A 79 -19.58 -20.67 -0.43
CA CYS A 79 -18.88 -21.41 0.62
C CYS A 79 -17.91 -20.50 1.38
N PRO A 80 -17.73 -20.69 2.69
CA PRO A 80 -16.71 -19.97 3.43
C PRO A 80 -15.32 -20.38 2.91
N LEU A 81 -14.44 -19.38 2.71
CA LEU A 81 -13.07 -19.64 2.30
C LEU A 81 -12.36 -20.47 3.40
N PRO A 82 -11.68 -21.57 3.03
CA PRO A 82 -10.86 -22.29 3.98
C PRO A 82 -9.68 -21.42 4.44
N PHE A 83 -9.40 -21.41 5.75
CA PHE A 83 -8.39 -20.53 6.38
C PHE A 83 -7.00 -20.59 5.72
N LEU A 84 -6.60 -21.78 5.26
CA LEU A 84 -5.29 -22.03 4.68
C LEU A 84 -5.16 -21.58 3.21
N ALA A 85 -6.24 -21.55 2.43
CA ALA A 85 -6.17 -21.24 1.00
C ALA A 85 -5.63 -19.82 0.69
N PRO A 86 -6.14 -18.73 1.31
CA PRO A 86 -5.60 -17.40 1.05
C PRO A 86 -4.16 -17.26 1.56
N GLN A 87 -3.78 -18.00 2.61
CA GLN A 87 -2.41 -17.98 3.14
C GLN A 87 -1.41 -18.60 2.18
N PHE A 88 -1.70 -19.78 1.64
CA PHE A 88 -0.84 -20.43 0.65
C PHE A 88 -0.75 -19.63 -0.65
N LEU A 89 -1.86 -19.04 -1.10
CA LEU A 89 -1.87 -18.17 -2.28
C LEU A 89 -1.08 -16.87 -2.04
N ALA A 90 -1.24 -16.23 -0.88
CA ALA A 90 -0.45 -15.05 -0.53
C ALA A 90 1.05 -15.37 -0.46
N ALA A 91 1.42 -16.48 0.17
CA ALA A 91 2.81 -16.93 0.27
C ALA A 91 3.41 -17.22 -1.10
N SER A 92 2.68 -17.92 -1.99
CA SER A 92 3.16 -18.21 -3.33
C SER A 92 3.36 -16.94 -4.16
N VAL A 93 2.45 -15.98 -4.08
CA VAL A 93 2.58 -14.67 -4.75
C VAL A 93 3.80 -13.90 -4.25
N ILE A 94 4.01 -13.84 -2.93
CA ILE A 94 5.20 -13.17 -2.36
C ILE A 94 6.48 -13.84 -2.87
N LEU A 95 6.56 -15.17 -2.84
CA LEU A 95 7.74 -15.91 -3.30
C LEU A 95 7.98 -15.71 -4.80
N LEU A 96 6.94 -15.76 -5.62
CA LEU A 96 7.03 -15.51 -7.06
C LEU A 96 7.54 -14.10 -7.34
N LEU A 97 6.96 -13.08 -6.72
CA LEU A 97 7.40 -11.69 -6.90
C LEU A 97 8.83 -11.47 -6.41
N CYS A 98 9.21 -12.11 -5.30
CA CYS A 98 10.59 -12.09 -4.80
C CYS A 98 11.56 -12.69 -5.83
N MET A 99 11.27 -13.90 -6.35
CA MET A 99 12.11 -14.54 -7.36
C MET A 99 12.25 -13.68 -8.63
N ILE A 100 11.16 -13.10 -9.12
CA ILE A 100 11.19 -12.21 -10.29
C ILE A 100 12.03 -10.96 -10.00
N ASN A 101 11.93 -10.41 -8.79
CA ASN A 101 12.71 -9.24 -8.38
C ASN A 101 14.22 -9.56 -8.32
N CYS A 102 14.59 -10.76 -7.85
CA CYS A 102 15.97 -11.22 -7.84
C CYS A 102 16.55 -11.43 -9.26
N VAL A 103 15.72 -11.84 -10.23
CA VAL A 103 16.17 -12.08 -11.62
C VAL A 103 16.23 -10.77 -12.43
N SER A 104 15.19 -9.93 -12.37
CA SER A 104 15.15 -8.69 -13.15
C SER A 104 14.26 -7.63 -12.50
N VAL A 105 14.91 -6.63 -11.92
CA VAL A 105 14.23 -5.43 -11.39
C VAL A 105 13.52 -4.64 -12.48
N LYS A 106 14.00 -4.67 -13.74
CA LYS A 106 13.38 -3.94 -14.86
C LYS A 106 12.00 -4.52 -15.18
N PHE A 107 11.89 -5.86 -15.22
CA PHE A 107 10.62 -6.52 -15.48
C PHE A 107 9.60 -6.25 -14.37
N VAL A 108 10.02 -6.33 -13.10
CA VAL A 108 9.15 -6.01 -11.95
C VAL A 108 8.63 -4.58 -12.03
N THR A 109 9.48 -3.60 -12.35
CA THR A 109 9.07 -2.19 -12.46
C THR A 109 8.01 -2.00 -13.54
N HIS A 110 8.11 -2.67 -14.69
CA HIS A 110 7.07 -2.60 -15.72
C HIS A 110 5.74 -3.17 -15.25
N VAL A 111 5.76 -4.35 -14.60
CA VAL A 111 4.56 -4.98 -14.04
C VAL A 111 3.93 -4.11 -12.95
N GLN A 112 4.73 -3.55 -12.05
CA GLN A 112 4.27 -2.70 -10.96
C GLN A 112 3.68 -1.38 -11.47
N ASN A 113 4.26 -0.78 -12.51
CA ASN A 113 3.71 0.39 -13.18
C ASN A 113 2.34 0.09 -13.79
N LEU A 114 2.20 -1.06 -14.46
CA LEU A 114 0.91 -1.49 -15.01
C LEU A 114 -0.14 -1.65 -13.90
N PHE A 115 0.18 -2.31 -12.79
CA PHE A 115 -0.74 -2.42 -11.64
C PHE A 115 -1.15 -1.06 -11.07
N THR A 116 -0.21 -0.11 -11.03
CA THR A 116 -0.48 1.25 -10.55
C THR A 116 -1.47 1.97 -11.47
N MET A 117 -1.28 1.86 -12.80
CA MET A 117 -2.20 2.45 -13.77
C MET A 117 -3.59 1.81 -13.71
N THR A 118 -3.67 0.48 -13.59
CA THR A 118 -4.93 -0.24 -13.43
C THR A 118 -5.67 0.18 -12.15
N LYS A 119 -4.95 0.33 -11.03
CA LYS A 119 -5.54 0.80 -9.77
C LYS A 119 -6.14 2.20 -9.91
N LEU A 120 -5.43 3.11 -10.57
CA LEU A 120 -5.94 4.47 -10.82
C LEU A 120 -7.16 4.47 -11.74
N ALA A 121 -7.14 3.68 -12.81
CA ALA A 121 -8.27 3.54 -13.72
C ALA A 121 -9.53 2.98 -13.02
N ALA A 122 -9.37 1.97 -12.16
CA ALA A 122 -10.47 1.40 -11.37
C ALA A 122 -11.09 2.45 -10.43
N LEU A 123 -10.27 3.27 -9.76
CA LEU A 123 -10.77 4.35 -8.90
C LEU A 123 -11.56 5.40 -9.69
N ILE A 124 -11.07 5.80 -10.87
CA ILE A 124 -11.76 6.76 -11.74
C ILE A 124 -13.12 6.21 -12.18
N LEU A 125 -13.20 4.92 -12.56
CA LEU A 125 -14.45 4.27 -12.93
C LEU A 125 -15.48 4.26 -11.78
N ILE A 126 -15.04 3.98 -10.55
CA ILE A 126 -15.92 4.00 -9.38
C ILE A 126 -16.47 5.41 -9.12
N ILE A 127 -15.61 6.44 -9.21
CA ILE A 127 -16.03 7.83 -9.02
C ILE A 127 -17.02 8.25 -10.12
N ALA A 128 -16.72 7.94 -11.38
CA ALA A 128 -17.56 8.30 -12.52
C ALA A 128 -18.94 7.63 -12.44
N THR A 129 -18.99 6.32 -12.17
CA THR A 129 -20.27 5.59 -12.03
C THR A 129 -21.08 6.10 -10.84
N GLY A 130 -20.43 6.43 -9.71
CA GLY A 130 -21.07 7.07 -8.57
C GLY A 130 -21.69 8.43 -8.90
N LEU A 131 -20.97 9.28 -9.65
CA LEU A 131 -21.49 10.59 -10.08
C LEU A 131 -22.67 10.46 -11.05
N VAL A 132 -22.56 9.55 -12.03
CA VAL A 132 -23.66 9.28 -12.97
C VAL A 132 -24.91 8.80 -12.24
N LEU A 133 -24.75 7.90 -11.26
CA LEU A 133 -25.86 7.42 -10.45
C LEU A 133 -26.51 8.56 -9.63
N MET A 134 -25.72 9.47 -9.07
CA MET A 134 -26.22 10.63 -8.32
C MET A 134 -27.04 11.58 -9.23
N LEU A 135 -26.55 11.86 -10.44
CA LEU A 135 -27.21 12.76 -11.39
C LEU A 135 -28.48 12.19 -12.03
N ILE A 136 -28.58 10.86 -12.15
CA ILE A 136 -29.77 10.17 -12.68
C ILE A 136 -30.78 9.89 -11.55
N GLY A 137 -30.30 9.58 -10.34
CA GLY A 137 -31.13 9.29 -9.17
C GLY A 137 -32.00 10.46 -8.72
N ASP A 138 -31.56 11.70 -8.93
CA ASP A 138 -32.33 12.93 -8.66
C ASP A 138 -33.55 13.10 -9.60
N ARG A 139 -33.57 12.38 -10.73
CA ARG A 139 -34.60 12.54 -11.77
C ARG A 139 -35.80 11.58 -11.65
N LYS A 140 -35.86 10.76 -10.59
CA LYS A 140 -36.95 9.78 -10.34
C LYS A 140 -37.83 10.13 -9.12
N LEU A 141 -37.98 11.42 -8.81
CA LEU A 141 -39.00 11.95 -7.89
C LEU A 141 -40.02 12.78 -8.66
#